data_AF-A0A7Y1ZSS3-F1
#
_entry.id   AF-A0A7Y1ZSS3-F1
#
_cell.length_a   1.000
_cell.length_b   1.000
_cell.length_c   1.000
_cell.angle_alpha   90.00
_cell.angle_beta   90.00
_cell.angle_gamma   90.00
#
_symmetry.space_group_name_H-M   'P 1'
#
loop_
_entity.id
_entity.type
_entity.pdbx_description
1 polymer ?
#
loop_
_entity_poly.entity_id
_entity_poly.type
_entity_poly.pdbx_seq_one_letter_code
_entity_poly.pdbx_strand_id
1 'polypeptide(L)'
;MNSSLSVGACFLRRTLLFLMLVIFTGHVIPLSAREIPTREIVADEVDFALRDALIESDYDSFNRMLSLGADPTEWLDNSQYGWVMCAATEVGRERFLKLLIEKGYDINFRQSDISTAISLPLTCAVRFRNLNALEMLINSGADPTVKPCDDCSSRSPMSVMSEAILVGKYELAVWLFDKATYSQEQLATDISMLETQKVDESAAGNFYRLMLADLFREKGYEVTPWTRKKPATKLLPFCKTRPGNGPAYRIPGSFAFPKNVRFHTSHQRNSSTSLC
;
A
#
# COMPACT_ATOMS: atom_id res chain seq x y z
N MET A 1 -61.52 -7.86 -30.51
CA MET A 1 -61.10 -9.27 -30.64
C MET A 1 -59.58 -9.27 -30.63
N ASN A 2 -58.99 -8.87 -29.50
CA ASN A 2 -58.60 -9.72 -28.35
C ASN A 2 -57.51 -10.69 -28.83
N SER A 3 -56.28 -10.70 -28.31
CA SER A 3 -55.81 -10.45 -26.94
C SER A 3 -54.27 -10.36 -27.06
N SER A 4 -53.54 -9.34 -26.59
CA SER A 4 -53.11 -9.08 -25.20
C SER A 4 -52.60 -10.30 -24.43
N LEU A 5 -51.54 -10.05 -23.64
CA LEU A 5 -50.93 -10.85 -22.56
C LEU A 5 -49.69 -11.64 -23.01
N SER A 6 -48.59 -11.73 -22.28
CA SER A 6 -48.13 -11.16 -21.01
C SER A 6 -46.81 -11.89 -20.74
N VAL A 7 -45.65 -11.24 -20.86
CA VAL A 7 -44.39 -11.82 -20.34
C VAL A 7 -44.35 -11.50 -18.85
N GLY A 8 -45.08 -12.31 -18.09
CA GLY A 8 -45.11 -12.31 -16.63
C GLY A 8 -44.19 -13.40 -16.09
N ALA A 9 -43.35 -13.00 -15.14
CA ALA A 9 -42.38 -13.80 -14.42
C ALA A 9 -42.93 -15.14 -13.88
N CYS A 10 -42.07 -16.16 -13.81
CA CYS A 10 -42.21 -17.19 -12.78
C CYS A 10 -40.85 -17.82 -12.46
N PHE A 11 -40.33 -17.47 -11.29
CA PHE A 11 -39.40 -18.24 -10.50
C PHE A 11 -39.82 -19.73 -10.48
N LEU A 12 -38.93 -20.66 -10.78
CA LEU A 12 -38.96 -21.96 -10.11
C LEU A 12 -37.60 -22.67 -10.12
N ARG A 13 -36.96 -22.60 -8.96
CA ARG A 13 -36.04 -23.58 -8.36
C ARG A 13 -36.28 -25.01 -8.87
N ARG A 14 -35.27 -25.65 -9.49
CA ARG A 14 -35.22 -27.12 -9.61
C ARG A 14 -33.80 -27.63 -9.42
N THR A 15 -33.53 -28.04 -8.19
CA THR A 15 -32.54 -29.07 -7.84
C THR A 15 -32.94 -30.39 -8.50
N LEU A 16 -32.02 -31.05 -9.20
CA LEU A 16 -32.08 -32.49 -9.43
C LEU A 16 -30.66 -33.08 -9.41
N LEU A 17 -30.46 -33.98 -8.44
CA LEU A 17 -29.29 -34.82 -8.24
C LEU A 17 -28.98 -35.66 -9.48
N PHE A 18 -27.70 -35.85 -9.78
CA PHE A 18 -27.22 -37.07 -10.42
C PHE A 18 -26.20 -37.77 -9.51
N LEU A 19 -26.51 -39.03 -9.21
CA LEU A 19 -25.81 -39.91 -8.28
C LEU A 19 -24.61 -40.59 -8.97
N MET A 20 -23.40 -40.30 -8.48
CA MET A 20 -22.27 -41.20 -8.19
C MET A 20 -21.87 -42.33 -9.17
N LEU A 21 -20.62 -42.28 -9.68
CA LEU A 21 -19.49 -43.22 -9.40
C LEU A 21 -18.50 -43.36 -10.57
N VAL A 22 -17.30 -42.80 -10.42
CA VAL A 22 -16.04 -43.49 -10.79
C VAL A 22 -15.00 -43.16 -9.73
N ILE A 23 -14.60 -44.17 -8.95
CA ILE A 23 -13.51 -44.11 -7.99
C ILE A 23 -12.21 -44.27 -8.79
N PHE A 24 -11.37 -43.23 -8.80
CA PHE A 24 -9.95 -43.37 -9.07
C PHE A 24 -9.21 -42.66 -7.94
N THR A 25 -8.43 -43.43 -7.19
CA THR A 25 -7.61 -42.97 -6.07
C THR A 25 -6.54 -42.01 -6.57
N GLY A 26 -6.82 -40.72 -6.47
CA GLY A 26 -5.89 -39.62 -6.57
C GLY A 26 -6.45 -38.53 -5.68
N HIS A 27 -5.63 -37.95 -4.80
CA HIS A 27 -6.06 -36.90 -3.89
C HIS A 27 -6.76 -35.78 -4.65
N VAL A 28 -8.09 -35.77 -4.59
CA VAL A 28 -8.90 -34.63 -5.04
C VAL A 28 -8.71 -33.59 -3.95
N ILE A 29 -7.71 -32.72 -4.11
CA ILE A 29 -7.66 -31.49 -3.32
C ILE A 29 -8.96 -30.78 -3.65
N PRO A 30 -9.85 -30.51 -2.68
CA PRO A 30 -10.99 -29.67 -2.95
C PRO A 30 -10.41 -28.31 -3.33
N LEU A 31 -10.42 -27.98 -4.62
CA LEU A 31 -10.37 -26.59 -5.06
C LEU A 31 -11.65 -25.97 -4.52
N SER A 32 -11.61 -25.53 -3.26
CA SER A 32 -12.49 -24.49 -2.80
C SER A 32 -12.09 -23.28 -3.63
N ALA A 33 -12.75 -23.10 -4.77
CA ALA A 33 -12.88 -21.79 -5.36
C ALA A 33 -13.50 -20.95 -4.25
N ARG A 34 -12.68 -20.13 -3.59
CA ARG A 34 -13.18 -19.11 -2.68
C ARG A 34 -14.10 -18.28 -3.54
N GLU A 35 -15.42 -18.43 -3.36
CA GLU A 35 -16.39 -17.56 -4.01
C GLU A 35 -15.96 -16.14 -3.62
N ILE A 36 -15.44 -15.39 -4.59
CA ILE A 36 -15.19 -13.97 -4.40
C ILE A 36 -16.60 -13.39 -4.29
N PRO A 37 -17.03 -12.88 -3.12
CA PRO A 37 -18.36 -12.34 -2.99
C PRO A 37 -18.53 -11.25 -4.05
N THR A 38 -19.51 -11.43 -4.94
CA THR A 38 -19.86 -10.39 -5.91
C THR A 38 -20.48 -9.25 -5.12
N ARG A 39 -19.70 -8.19 -4.87
CA ARG A 39 -20.19 -6.97 -4.24
C ARG A 39 -21.40 -6.46 -5.03
N GLU A 40 -22.52 -6.25 -4.36
CA GLU A 40 -23.62 -5.47 -4.93
C GLU A 40 -23.15 -4.01 -4.97
N ILE A 41 -23.01 -3.46 -6.18
CA ILE A 41 -22.63 -2.06 -6.36
C ILE A 41 -23.84 -1.23 -5.91
N VAL A 42 -23.71 -0.56 -4.77
CA VAL A 42 -24.75 0.32 -4.20
C VAL A 42 -24.66 1.74 -4.80
N ALA A 43 -23.58 2.00 -5.55
CA ALA A 43 -23.30 3.30 -6.16
C ALA A 43 -24.37 3.72 -7.16
N ASP A 44 -24.69 5.01 -7.16
CA ASP A 44 -25.69 5.61 -8.02
C ASP A 44 -25.08 6.30 -9.25
N GLU A 45 -25.93 6.89 -10.10
CA GLU A 45 -25.50 7.61 -11.31
C GLU A 45 -24.58 8.81 -10.98
N VAL A 46 -24.76 9.44 -9.81
CA VAL A 46 -24.00 10.61 -9.38
C VAL A 46 -22.58 10.19 -8.95
N ASP A 47 -22.41 9.00 -8.38
CA ASP A 47 -21.10 8.41 -8.07
C ASP A 47 -20.30 8.07 -9.34
N PHE A 48 -20.96 7.50 -10.35
CA PHE A 48 -20.33 7.25 -11.65
C PHE A 48 -19.95 8.56 -12.35
N ALA A 49 -20.81 9.59 -12.27
CA ALA A 49 -20.49 10.92 -12.80
C ALA A 49 -19.30 11.58 -12.08
N LEU A 50 -19.13 11.34 -10.77
CA LEU A 50 -17.96 11.79 -10.02
C LEU A 50 -16.68 11.15 -10.55
N ARG A 51 -16.70 9.83 -10.80
CA ARG A 51 -15.56 9.11 -11.41
C ARG A 51 -15.22 9.66 -12.78
N ASP A 52 -16.23 9.87 -13.63
CA ASP A 52 -16.01 10.33 -15.01
C ASP A 52 -15.41 11.74 -15.03
N ALA A 53 -15.87 12.63 -14.14
CA ALA A 53 -15.26 13.94 -13.95
C ALA A 53 -13.78 13.85 -13.50
N LEU A 54 -13.43 12.88 -12.64
CA LEU A 54 -12.04 12.63 -12.27
C LEU A 54 -11.21 12.18 -13.49
N ILE A 55 -11.72 11.24 -14.29
CA ILE A 55 -11.04 10.71 -15.48
C ILE A 55 -10.76 11.83 -16.47
N GLU A 56 -11.78 12.62 -16.79
CA GLU A 56 -11.72 13.75 -17.72
C GLU A 56 -10.92 14.94 -17.17
N SER A 57 -10.53 14.88 -15.90
CA SER A 57 -9.88 15.99 -15.20
C SER A 57 -10.77 17.24 -15.10
N ASP A 58 -12.08 17.11 -15.13
CA ASP A 58 -13.02 18.21 -14.95
C ASP A 58 -13.23 18.49 -13.46
N TYR A 59 -12.52 19.50 -12.95
CA TYR A 59 -12.57 19.89 -11.55
C TYR A 59 -13.93 20.48 -11.13
N ASP A 60 -14.58 21.22 -12.03
CA ASP A 60 -15.84 21.91 -11.72
C ASP A 60 -16.98 20.89 -11.66
N SER A 61 -17.03 19.96 -12.61
CA SER A 61 -17.98 18.84 -12.57
C SER A 61 -17.72 17.94 -11.37
N PHE A 62 -16.46 17.64 -11.05
CA PHE A 62 -16.13 16.84 -9.86
C PHE A 62 -16.65 17.50 -8.58
N ASN A 63 -16.38 18.79 -8.38
CA ASN A 63 -16.89 19.53 -7.21
C ASN A 63 -18.43 19.61 -7.19
N ARG A 64 -19.06 19.72 -8.37
CA ARG A 64 -20.52 19.67 -8.50
C ARG A 64 -21.08 18.32 -8.06
N MET A 65 -20.51 17.20 -8.50
CA MET A 65 -20.99 15.85 -8.14
C MET A 65 -20.89 15.62 -6.63
N LEU A 66 -19.78 16.01 -5.99
CA LEU A 66 -19.67 15.97 -4.52
C LEU A 66 -20.73 16.83 -3.84
N SER A 67 -21.12 17.96 -4.43
CA SER A 67 -22.17 18.83 -3.89
C SER A 67 -23.58 18.28 -4.11
N LEU A 68 -23.76 17.36 -5.05
CA LEU A 68 -25.00 16.61 -5.28
C LEU A 68 -25.11 15.35 -4.41
N GLY A 69 -24.07 15.02 -3.65
CA GLY A 69 -24.07 13.89 -2.72
C GLY A 69 -23.27 12.68 -3.18
N ALA A 70 -22.46 12.79 -4.25
CA ALA A 70 -21.56 11.70 -4.65
C ALA A 70 -20.65 11.27 -3.49
N ASP A 71 -20.49 9.97 -3.31
CA ASP A 71 -19.60 9.38 -2.31
C ASP A 71 -18.31 8.86 -2.98
N PRO A 72 -17.15 9.51 -2.76
CA PRO A 72 -15.87 9.07 -3.30
C PRO A 72 -15.34 7.79 -2.64
N THR A 73 -15.97 7.32 -1.56
CA THR A 73 -15.58 6.11 -0.81
C THR A 73 -16.24 4.84 -1.35
N GLU A 74 -17.29 5.00 -2.15
CA GLU A 74 -17.95 3.87 -2.80
C GLU A 74 -17.04 3.15 -3.79
N TRP A 75 -17.26 1.84 -3.91
CA TRP A 75 -16.63 1.01 -4.91
C TRP A 75 -17.58 0.81 -6.08
N LEU A 76 -17.18 1.33 -7.22
CA LEU A 76 -17.95 1.34 -8.46
C LEU A 76 -17.69 0.08 -9.27
N ASP A 77 -16.42 -0.27 -9.48
CA ASP A 77 -16.00 -1.39 -10.31
C ASP A 77 -14.54 -1.79 -10.05
N ASN A 78 -14.03 -2.77 -10.79
CA ASN A 78 -12.66 -3.26 -10.68
C ASN A 78 -11.64 -2.48 -11.52
N SER A 79 -12.02 -1.33 -12.10
CA SER A 79 -11.08 -0.48 -12.83
C SER A 79 -10.16 0.28 -11.85
N GLN A 80 -9.08 0.87 -12.36
CA GLN A 80 -8.21 1.72 -11.53
C GLN A 80 -8.93 2.95 -10.95
N TYR A 81 -10.08 3.33 -11.52
CA TYR A 81 -10.92 4.44 -11.11
C TYR A 81 -12.16 4.00 -10.34
N GLY A 82 -12.32 2.69 -10.11
CA GLY A 82 -13.48 2.13 -9.44
C GLY A 82 -13.61 2.54 -7.98
N TRP A 83 -12.53 3.03 -7.37
CA TRP A 83 -12.56 3.70 -6.08
C TRP A 83 -12.01 5.12 -6.22
N VAL A 84 -12.90 6.12 -6.24
CA VAL A 84 -12.55 7.51 -6.56
C VAL A 84 -11.54 8.09 -5.58
N MET A 85 -11.70 7.85 -4.28
CA MET A 85 -10.75 8.30 -3.25
C MET A 85 -9.34 7.75 -3.49
N CYS A 86 -9.22 6.51 -3.95
CA CYS A 86 -7.93 5.91 -4.32
C CYS A 86 -7.36 6.53 -5.58
N ALA A 87 -8.17 6.65 -6.64
CA ALA A 87 -7.74 7.22 -7.90
C ALA A 87 -7.31 8.68 -7.79
N ALA A 88 -7.91 9.45 -6.87
CA ALA A 88 -7.49 10.82 -6.57
C ALA A 88 -6.04 10.91 -6.05
N THR A 89 -5.46 9.81 -5.55
CA THR A 89 -4.04 9.76 -5.13
C THR A 89 -3.05 9.54 -6.27
N GLU A 90 -3.53 9.30 -7.49
CA GLU A 90 -2.69 9.17 -8.69
C GLU A 90 -1.90 10.46 -8.95
N VAL A 91 -0.71 10.31 -9.55
CA VAL A 91 0.14 11.45 -9.93
C VAL A 91 -0.63 12.39 -10.85
N GLY A 92 -0.65 13.68 -10.51
CA GLY A 92 -1.38 14.71 -11.28
C GLY A 92 -2.84 14.90 -10.85
N ARG A 93 -3.34 14.10 -9.90
CA ARG A 93 -4.71 14.22 -9.34
C ARG A 93 -4.74 14.92 -7.99
N GLU A 94 -3.63 15.51 -7.54
CA GLU A 94 -3.48 16.09 -6.20
C GLU A 94 -4.55 17.15 -5.89
N ARG A 95 -4.98 17.94 -6.88
CA ARG A 95 -6.05 18.93 -6.68
C ARG A 95 -7.40 18.31 -6.31
N PHE A 96 -7.69 17.12 -6.83
CA PHE A 96 -8.92 16.38 -6.53
C PHE A 96 -8.83 15.79 -5.13
N LEU A 97 -7.71 15.13 -4.80
CA LEU A 97 -7.45 14.64 -3.45
C LEU A 97 -7.54 15.77 -2.42
N LYS A 98 -6.97 16.94 -2.72
CA LYS A 98 -7.04 18.11 -1.85
C LYS A 98 -8.49 18.53 -1.58
N LEU A 99 -9.33 18.56 -2.62
CA LEU A 99 -10.74 18.89 -2.47
C LEU A 99 -11.48 17.87 -1.60
N LEU A 100 -11.19 16.57 -1.76
CA LEU A 100 -11.78 15.52 -0.92
C LEU A 100 -11.38 15.71 0.55
N ILE A 101 -10.11 15.98 0.83
CA ILE A 101 -9.63 16.27 2.18
C ILE A 101 -10.31 17.52 2.76
N GLU A 102 -10.40 18.61 1.98
CA GLU A 102 -11.02 19.88 2.41
C GLU A 102 -12.53 19.74 2.68
N LYS A 103 -13.23 18.84 1.97
CA LYS A 103 -14.64 18.51 2.22
C LYS A 103 -14.85 17.57 3.41
N GLY A 104 -13.78 17.09 4.04
CA GLY A 104 -13.84 16.30 5.27
C GLY A 104 -14.15 14.81 5.06
N TYR A 105 -13.92 14.27 3.85
CA TYR A 105 -14.01 12.83 3.63
C TYR A 105 -12.97 12.08 4.48
N ASP A 106 -13.34 10.90 4.97
CA ASP A 106 -12.47 10.11 5.83
C ASP A 106 -11.23 9.60 5.07
N ILE A 107 -10.09 10.24 5.34
CA ILE A 107 -8.78 9.89 4.80
C ILE A 107 -8.25 8.52 5.26
N ASN A 108 -8.82 7.97 6.34
CA ASN A 108 -8.51 6.64 6.86
C ASN A 108 -9.55 5.59 6.42
N PHE A 109 -10.49 5.96 5.54
CA PHE A 109 -11.52 5.04 5.07
C PHE A 109 -10.87 3.77 4.51
N ARG A 110 -11.40 2.64 4.97
CA ARG A 110 -10.90 1.32 4.59
C ARG A 110 -11.92 0.59 3.74
N GLN A 111 -11.52 0.25 2.52
CA GLN A 111 -12.26 -0.69 1.70
C GLN A 111 -12.01 -2.11 2.24
N SER A 112 -12.83 -2.54 3.19
CA SER A 112 -12.63 -3.77 3.97
C SER A 112 -13.08 -5.04 3.26
N ASP A 113 -13.93 -4.91 2.25
CA ASP A 113 -14.54 -6.01 1.49
C ASP A 113 -13.72 -6.43 0.27
N ILE A 114 -12.72 -5.64 -0.13
CA ILE A 114 -11.76 -6.01 -1.16
C ILE A 114 -10.59 -6.77 -0.52
N SER A 115 -10.36 -7.99 -0.98
CA SER A 115 -9.23 -8.83 -0.55
C SER A 115 -7.91 -8.41 -1.22
N THR A 116 -7.61 -7.11 -1.22
CA THR A 116 -6.44 -6.54 -1.88
C THR A 116 -5.68 -5.59 -0.94
N ALA A 117 -4.40 -5.35 -1.24
CA ALA A 117 -3.59 -4.38 -0.49
C ALA A 117 -3.94 -2.90 -0.82
N ILE A 118 -4.91 -2.66 -1.71
CA ILE A 118 -5.36 -1.33 -2.15
C ILE A 118 -6.63 -0.93 -1.37
N SER A 119 -6.61 -1.10 -0.06
CA SER A 119 -7.76 -0.89 0.83
C SER A 119 -7.77 0.46 1.52
N LEU A 120 -6.70 1.26 1.40
CA LEU A 120 -6.53 2.55 2.09
C LEU A 120 -6.03 3.61 1.10
N PRO A 121 -6.43 4.90 1.25
CA PRO A 121 -5.89 5.97 0.40
C PRO A 121 -4.35 6.06 0.47
N LEU A 122 -3.77 5.81 1.66
CA LEU A 122 -2.32 5.77 1.83
C LEU A 122 -1.64 4.69 0.97
N THR A 123 -2.24 3.49 0.84
CA THR A 123 -1.64 2.42 0.02
C THR A 123 -1.83 2.66 -1.47
N CYS A 124 -2.91 3.35 -1.87
CA CYS A 124 -3.07 3.86 -3.22
C CYS A 124 -1.94 4.81 -3.61
N ALA A 125 -1.65 5.81 -2.77
CA ALA A 125 -0.56 6.76 -3.01
C ALA A 125 0.81 6.04 -3.15
N VAL A 126 1.06 5.01 -2.33
CA VAL A 126 2.25 4.16 -2.45
C VAL A 126 2.33 3.47 -3.81
N ARG A 127 1.23 2.84 -4.26
CA ARG A 127 1.20 2.09 -5.53
C ARG A 127 1.34 2.98 -6.76
N PHE A 128 0.71 4.16 -6.73
CA PHE A 128 0.89 5.19 -7.75
C PHE A 128 2.26 5.87 -7.68
N ARG A 129 3.06 5.59 -6.65
CA ARG A 129 4.36 6.22 -6.39
C ARG A 129 4.23 7.74 -6.29
N ASN A 130 3.14 8.24 -5.69
CA ASN A 130 2.85 9.66 -5.55
C ASN A 130 3.20 10.15 -4.14
N LEU A 131 4.40 10.74 -4.00
CA LEU A 131 4.85 11.29 -2.73
C LEU A 131 4.03 12.50 -2.28
N ASN A 132 3.53 13.32 -3.20
CA ASN A 132 2.73 14.50 -2.86
C ASN A 132 1.39 14.09 -2.24
N ALA A 133 0.70 13.11 -2.86
CA ALA A 133 -0.53 12.55 -2.30
C ALA A 133 -0.28 11.90 -0.93
N LEU A 134 0.82 11.14 -0.79
CA LEU A 134 1.20 10.52 0.47
C LEU A 134 1.45 11.56 1.58
N GLU A 135 2.15 12.65 1.24
CA GLU A 135 2.38 13.79 2.14
C GLU A 135 1.07 14.48 2.54
N MET A 136 0.17 14.74 1.59
CA MET A 136 -1.13 15.34 1.86
C MET A 136 -1.96 14.49 2.84
N LEU A 137 -2.00 13.17 2.63
CA LEU A 137 -2.74 12.25 3.49
C LEU A 137 -2.17 12.20 4.91
N ILE A 138 -0.84 12.04 5.06
CA ILE A 138 -0.21 12.01 6.39
C ILE A 138 -0.38 13.35 7.11
N ASN A 139 -0.20 14.48 6.42
CA ASN A 139 -0.42 15.80 7.01
C ASN A 139 -1.89 16.04 7.42
N SER A 140 -2.82 15.28 6.84
CA SER A 140 -4.25 15.28 7.19
C SER A 140 -4.61 14.25 8.27
N GLY A 141 -3.62 13.61 8.89
CA GLY A 141 -3.82 12.69 10.02
C GLY A 141 -3.87 11.21 9.65
N ALA A 142 -3.46 10.83 8.44
CA ALA A 142 -3.41 9.42 8.05
C ALA A 142 -2.25 8.71 8.77
N ASP A 143 -2.53 7.56 9.39
CA ASP A 143 -1.53 6.80 10.14
C ASP A 143 -0.79 5.79 9.24
N PRO A 144 0.53 5.93 9.00
CA PRO A 144 1.29 5.00 8.16
C PRO A 144 1.61 3.66 8.85
N THR A 145 1.30 3.49 10.13
CA THR A 145 1.54 2.26 10.89
C THR A 145 0.41 1.24 10.75
N VAL A 146 -0.70 1.58 10.11
CA VAL A 146 -1.84 0.68 9.97
C VAL A 146 -1.53 -0.51 9.06
N LYS A 147 -2.04 -1.69 9.45
CA LYS A 147 -2.00 -2.88 8.60
C LYS A 147 -2.97 -2.67 7.43
N PRO A 148 -2.50 -2.64 6.16
CA PRO A 148 -3.39 -2.36 5.05
C PRO A 148 -4.33 -3.52 4.75
N CYS A 149 -3.91 -4.76 4.98
CA CYS A 149 -4.71 -5.93 4.67
C CYS A 149 -4.79 -6.91 5.83
N ASP A 150 -5.99 -7.14 6.35
CA ASP A 150 -6.20 -8.03 7.50
C ASP A 150 -6.03 -9.50 7.12
N ASP A 151 -6.56 -9.92 5.96
CA ASP A 151 -6.62 -11.31 5.47
C ASP A 151 -5.73 -11.57 4.22
N CYS A 152 -4.66 -10.80 4.03
CA CYS A 152 -3.67 -11.14 3.01
C CYS A 152 -2.81 -12.32 3.50
N SER A 153 -2.38 -13.19 2.58
CA SER A 153 -1.59 -14.40 2.84
C SER A 153 -0.31 -14.13 3.65
N SER A 154 0.41 -15.18 4.07
CA SER A 154 1.46 -15.19 5.13
C SER A 154 2.67 -14.24 4.98
N ARG A 155 2.68 -13.35 4.00
CA ARG A 155 3.62 -12.21 3.86
C ARG A 155 2.86 -10.88 3.78
N SER A 156 1.82 -10.73 4.60
CA SER A 156 1.01 -9.52 4.60
C SER A 156 1.84 -8.33 5.11
N PRO A 157 1.85 -7.20 4.39
CA PRO A 157 2.42 -5.96 4.91
C PRO A 157 1.78 -5.61 6.26
N MET A 158 2.61 -5.30 7.25
CA MET A 158 2.16 -4.96 8.61
C MET A 158 1.99 -3.45 8.83
N SER A 159 2.40 -2.65 7.86
CA SER A 159 2.29 -1.20 7.83
C SER A 159 2.23 -0.70 6.38
N VAL A 160 1.97 0.59 6.18
CA VAL A 160 2.07 1.23 4.86
C VAL A 160 3.52 1.24 4.35
N MET A 161 4.51 1.31 5.25
CA MET A 161 5.92 1.15 4.89
C MET A 161 6.22 -0.27 4.39
N SER A 162 5.65 -1.29 5.04
CA SER A 162 5.76 -2.68 4.59
C SER A 162 5.19 -2.87 3.20
N GLU A 163 4.08 -2.22 2.89
CA GLU A 163 3.50 -2.22 1.55
C GLU A 163 4.45 -1.58 0.53
N ALA A 164 5.03 -0.43 0.86
CA ALA A 164 6.02 0.23 0.00
C ALA A 164 7.23 -0.68 -0.28
N ILE A 165 7.71 -1.42 0.71
CA ILE A 165 8.80 -2.41 0.54
C ILE A 165 8.34 -3.57 -0.35
N LEU A 166 7.14 -4.12 -0.10
CA LEU A 166 6.58 -5.24 -0.84
C LEU A 166 6.45 -4.94 -2.34
N VAL A 167 5.99 -3.73 -2.68
CA VAL A 167 5.84 -3.29 -4.08
C VAL A 167 7.11 -2.65 -4.68
N GLY A 168 8.22 -2.66 -3.92
CA GLY A 168 9.54 -2.16 -4.38
C GLY A 168 9.63 -0.64 -4.51
N LYS A 169 8.77 0.12 -3.83
CA LYS A 169 8.79 1.59 -3.77
C LYS A 169 9.65 2.06 -2.59
N TYR A 170 10.91 1.66 -2.61
CA TYR A 170 11.84 1.90 -1.49
C TYR A 170 12.04 3.39 -1.19
N GLU A 171 11.90 4.25 -2.21
CA GLU A 171 11.89 5.71 -2.06
C GLU A 171 10.87 6.17 -1.03
N LEU A 172 9.65 5.64 -1.12
CA LEU A 172 8.55 5.96 -0.24
C LEU A 172 8.72 5.29 1.11
N ALA A 173 9.24 4.06 1.15
CA ALA A 173 9.55 3.39 2.42
C ALA A 173 10.59 4.18 3.24
N VAL A 174 11.64 4.70 2.60
CA VAL A 174 12.62 5.58 3.23
C VAL A 174 11.95 6.84 3.77
N TRP A 175 11.07 7.45 2.99
CA TRP A 175 10.36 8.64 3.44
C TRP A 175 9.43 8.36 4.63
N LEU A 176 8.74 7.21 4.62
CA LEU A 176 7.81 6.76 5.66
C LEU A 176 8.53 6.40 6.97
N PHE A 177 9.77 5.92 6.90
CA PHE A 177 10.55 5.48 8.05
C PHE A 177 10.59 6.49 9.21
N ASP A 178 10.66 7.79 8.89
CA ASP A 178 10.70 8.87 9.87
C ASP A 178 9.32 9.53 10.15
N LYS A 179 8.23 8.97 9.61
CA LYS A 179 6.86 9.53 9.78
C LYS A 179 6.11 8.98 10.97
N ALA A 180 6.54 7.84 11.50
CA ALA A 180 5.93 7.25 12.68
C ALA A 180 6.95 6.42 13.46
N THR A 181 6.54 5.98 14.64
CA THR A 181 7.26 4.96 15.40
C THR A 181 6.65 3.61 15.11
N TYR A 182 7.42 2.72 14.49
CA TYR A 182 6.98 1.37 14.13
C TYR A 182 7.28 0.38 15.24
N SER A 183 6.44 -0.65 15.37
CA SER A 183 6.65 -1.73 16.33
C SER A 183 7.81 -2.64 15.91
N GLN A 184 8.35 -3.39 16.87
CA GLN A 184 9.40 -4.38 16.58
C GLN A 184 8.95 -5.44 15.57
N GLU A 185 7.68 -5.83 15.62
CA GLU A 185 7.09 -6.83 14.73
C GLU A 185 6.97 -6.31 13.28
N GLN A 186 6.57 -5.04 13.14
CA GLN A 186 6.52 -4.36 11.84
C GLN A 186 7.91 -4.26 11.22
N LEU A 187 8.89 -3.77 11.98
CA LEU A 187 10.25 -3.61 11.51
C LEU A 187 10.91 -4.96 11.18
N ALA A 188 10.65 -6.01 11.97
CA ALA A 188 11.13 -7.36 11.66
C ALA A 188 10.58 -7.89 10.34
N THR A 189 9.30 -7.63 10.06
CA THR A 189 8.66 -8.00 8.78
C THR A 189 9.30 -7.24 7.61
N ASP A 190 9.54 -5.95 7.77
CA ASP A 190 10.17 -5.10 6.77
C ASP A 190 11.60 -5.55 6.44
N ILE A 191 12.37 -5.87 7.48
CA ILE A 191 13.72 -6.44 7.34
C ILE A 191 13.66 -7.77 6.60
N SER A 192 12.77 -8.69 7.00
CA SER A 192 12.61 -9.97 6.30
C SER A 192 12.27 -9.78 4.81
N MET A 193 11.46 -8.79 4.45
CA MET A 193 11.17 -8.47 3.05
C MET A 193 12.42 -7.96 2.32
N LEU A 194 13.23 -7.10 2.97
CA LEU A 194 14.49 -6.63 2.43
C LEU A 194 15.52 -7.74 2.22
N GLU A 195 15.49 -8.80 3.02
CA GLU A 195 16.44 -9.91 2.93
C GLU A 195 16.00 -11.01 1.93
N THR A 196 14.74 -11.01 1.53
CA THR A 196 14.16 -12.08 0.67
C THR A 196 14.83 -12.16 -0.71
N GLN A 197 15.39 -11.07 -1.22
CA GLN A 197 16.03 -11.04 -2.55
C GLN A 197 17.49 -10.62 -2.47
N LYS A 198 18.36 -11.25 -3.26
CA LYS A 198 19.74 -10.80 -3.45
C LYS A 198 19.78 -9.38 -4.04
N VAL A 199 20.73 -8.57 -3.59
CA VAL A 199 20.92 -7.19 -4.03
C VAL A 199 22.28 -7.05 -4.72
N ASP A 200 22.29 -6.40 -5.88
CA ASP A 200 23.52 -5.88 -6.49
C ASP A 200 23.71 -4.44 -6.00
N GLU A 201 24.72 -4.23 -5.16
CA GLU A 201 25.02 -2.93 -4.56
C GLU A 201 25.49 -1.88 -5.58
N SER A 202 26.00 -2.32 -6.72
CA SER A 202 26.46 -1.43 -7.77
C SER A 202 25.32 -0.91 -8.65
N ALA A 203 24.17 -1.58 -8.62
CA ALA A 203 23.02 -1.20 -9.43
C ALA A 203 22.32 0.03 -8.84
N ALA A 204 22.28 1.12 -9.62
CA ALA A 204 21.65 2.39 -9.22
C ALA A 204 20.19 2.23 -8.77
N GLY A 205 19.46 1.24 -9.33
CA GLY A 205 18.08 0.95 -8.94
C GLY A 205 17.91 0.42 -7.51
N ASN A 206 18.98 -0.04 -6.86
CA ASN A 206 18.94 -0.51 -5.47
C ASN A 206 19.26 0.58 -4.44
N PHE A 207 19.54 1.81 -4.88
CA PHE A 207 19.95 2.91 -4.00
C PHE A 207 19.04 3.09 -2.79
N TYR A 208 17.73 3.21 -3.00
CA TYR A 208 16.78 3.45 -1.90
C TYR A 208 16.60 2.22 -1.01
N ARG A 209 16.73 1.01 -1.57
CA ARG A 209 16.70 -0.23 -0.80
C ARG A 209 17.89 -0.34 0.15
N LEU A 210 19.09 0.01 -0.35
CA LEU A 210 20.32 0.02 0.44
C LEU A 210 20.28 1.11 1.51
N MET A 211 19.80 2.31 1.14
CA MET A 211 19.61 3.40 2.10
C MET A 211 18.63 3.01 3.21
N LEU A 212 17.53 2.34 2.88
CA LEU A 212 16.59 1.84 3.89
C LEU A 212 17.25 0.81 4.82
N ALA A 213 18.05 -0.12 4.28
CA ALA A 213 18.81 -1.07 5.08
C ALA A 213 19.80 -0.38 6.04
N ASP A 214 20.44 0.71 5.60
CA ASP A 214 21.30 1.52 6.46
C ASP A 214 20.51 2.24 7.56
N LEU A 215 19.33 2.78 7.27
CA LEU A 215 18.45 3.38 8.29
C LEU A 215 18.05 2.37 9.38
N PHE A 216 17.75 1.12 8.99
CA PHE A 216 17.52 0.04 9.95
C PHE A 216 18.77 -0.24 10.82
N ARG A 217 19.96 -0.28 10.23
CA ARG A 217 21.23 -0.47 10.97
C ARG A 217 21.52 0.67 11.94
N GLU A 218 21.23 1.90 11.56
CA GLU A 218 21.36 3.08 12.43
C GLU A 218 20.44 3.00 13.66
N LYS A 219 19.27 2.37 13.53
CA LYS A 219 18.38 2.06 14.66
C LYS A 219 18.80 0.83 15.47
N GLY A 220 19.88 0.15 15.09
CA GLY A 220 20.45 -1.01 15.79
C GLY A 220 19.94 -2.36 15.31
N TYR A 221 19.26 -2.43 14.16
CA TYR A 221 18.81 -3.69 13.58
C TYR A 221 19.90 -4.34 12.73
N GLU A 222 20.03 -5.66 12.85
CA GLU A 222 20.84 -6.42 11.90
C GLU A 222 20.04 -6.60 10.60
N VAL A 223 20.59 -6.09 9.50
CA VAL A 223 20.01 -6.24 8.15
C VAL A 223 21.07 -6.78 7.22
N THR A 224 20.80 -7.93 6.62
CA THR A 224 21.73 -8.64 5.75
C THR A 224 21.19 -8.83 4.32
N PRO A 225 21.48 -7.90 3.38
CA PRO A 225 21.34 -8.19 1.95
C PRO A 225 22.40 -9.19 1.45
N TRP A 226 23.41 -9.45 2.27
CA TRP A 226 24.72 -9.96 1.87
C TRP A 226 24.69 -11.46 1.63
N THR A 227 24.98 -11.85 0.39
CA THR A 227 25.23 -13.22 -0.04
C THR A 227 26.04 -14.03 0.99
N ARG A 228 25.51 -15.20 1.39
CA ARG A 228 26.20 -16.35 2.05
C ARG A 228 27.73 -16.23 2.05
N LYS A 229 28.33 -15.73 3.15
CA LYS A 229 29.68 -16.08 3.64
C LYS A 229 29.99 -15.48 5.03
N LYS A 230 29.04 -15.54 5.97
CA LYS A 230 29.37 -15.52 7.41
C LYS A 230 28.73 -16.75 8.06
N PRO A 231 29.49 -17.57 8.82
CA PRO A 231 28.87 -18.60 9.64
C PRO A 231 28.00 -17.90 10.70
N ALA A 232 26.78 -18.40 10.87
CA ALA A 232 25.84 -17.94 11.87
C ALA A 232 26.52 -17.90 13.23
N THR A 233 26.79 -16.70 13.74
CA THR A 233 27.24 -16.51 15.11
C THR A 233 26.09 -15.86 15.84
N LYS A 234 25.61 -16.59 16.86
CA LYS A 234 24.54 -16.27 17.81
C LYS A 234 24.13 -14.80 17.87
N LEU A 235 22.82 -14.58 17.84
CA LEU A 235 22.13 -13.44 18.43
C LEU A 235 22.85 -13.00 19.72
N LEU A 236 23.61 -11.92 19.62
CA LEU A 236 24.11 -11.18 20.76
C LEU A 236 23.53 -9.78 20.67
N PRO A 237 23.08 -9.19 21.80
CA PRO A 237 22.69 -7.79 21.83
C PRO A 237 23.91 -6.96 21.40
N PHE A 238 23.79 -6.25 20.28
CA PHE A 238 24.92 -5.50 19.73
C PHE A 238 25.20 -4.29 20.64
N CYS A 239 26.39 -4.26 21.24
CA CYS A 239 26.93 -3.09 21.92
C CYS A 239 27.01 -1.91 20.95
N LYS A 240 26.69 -0.71 21.44
CA LYS A 240 26.78 0.55 20.69
C LYS A 240 28.23 0.85 20.34
N THR A 241 28.71 0.42 19.17
CA THR A 241 30.02 0.88 18.68
C THR A 241 29.95 1.54 17.30
N ARG A 242 30.22 2.86 17.35
CA ARG A 242 30.57 3.84 16.29
C ARG A 242 29.41 4.61 15.63
N PRO A 243 29.23 5.90 15.99
CA PRO A 243 28.77 6.88 15.02
C PRO A 243 29.96 7.16 14.07
N GLY A 244 29.87 6.74 12.81
CA GLY A 244 30.97 6.92 11.87
C GLY A 244 30.64 6.48 10.45
N ASN A 245 30.23 7.46 9.64
CA ASN A 245 30.22 7.47 8.18
C ASN A 245 29.53 6.26 7.49
N GLY A 246 28.20 6.21 7.58
CA GLY A 246 27.42 5.61 6.49
C GLY A 246 27.71 6.34 5.16
N PRO A 247 27.58 5.68 4.01
CA PRO A 247 27.82 6.31 2.71
C PRO A 247 27.00 7.60 2.57
N ALA A 248 27.65 8.69 2.18
CA ALA A 248 26.96 9.94 1.86
C ALA A 248 26.19 9.76 0.56
N TYR A 249 24.91 9.44 0.69
CA TYR A 249 24.03 9.20 -0.44
C TYR A 249 23.69 10.52 -1.16
N ARG A 250 24.09 10.64 -2.44
CA ARG A 250 23.57 11.67 -3.33
C ARG A 250 22.24 11.17 -3.89
N ILE A 251 21.14 11.79 -3.48
CA ILE A 251 19.78 11.44 -3.95
C ILE A 251 19.76 11.47 -5.49
N PRO A 252 19.37 10.37 -6.18
CA PRO A 252 19.21 10.33 -7.62
C PRO A 252 18.27 11.45 -8.09
N GLY A 253 18.68 12.22 -9.10
CA GLY A 253 17.96 13.43 -9.53
C GLY A 253 16.52 13.23 -10.02
N SER A 254 16.07 11.99 -10.21
CA SER A 254 14.70 11.65 -10.64
C SER A 254 13.66 11.64 -9.51
N PHE A 255 14.08 11.62 -8.24
CA PHE A 255 13.16 11.59 -7.11
C PHE A 255 13.65 12.55 -6.01
N ALA A 256 13.09 13.76 -6.00
CA ALA A 256 13.43 14.77 -5.00
C ALA A 256 12.47 14.65 -3.81
N PHE A 257 13.02 14.39 -2.62
CA PHE A 257 12.23 14.53 -1.39
C PHE A 257 11.85 16.01 -1.17
N PRO A 258 10.69 16.29 -0.55
CA PRO A 258 10.33 17.63 -0.10
C PRO A 258 11.44 18.22 0.76
N LYS A 259 11.61 19.55 0.70
CA LYS A 259 12.69 20.30 1.40
C LYS A 259 12.75 20.08 2.92
N ASN A 260 11.71 19.49 3.49
CA ASN A 260 11.54 19.25 4.92
C ASN A 260 12.03 17.85 5.37
N VAL A 261 12.42 16.98 4.44
CA VAL A 261 12.97 15.65 4.75
C VAL A 261 14.47 15.80 4.99
N ARG A 262 14.88 15.87 6.25
CA ARG A 262 16.29 15.96 6.65
C ARG A 262 16.87 14.57 6.87
N PHE A 263 17.69 14.10 5.94
CA PHE A 263 18.60 13.01 6.24
C PHE A 263 19.76 13.57 7.05
N HIS A 264 19.94 13.11 8.28
CA HIS A 264 21.10 13.45 9.09
C HIS A 264 22.35 12.80 8.49
N THR A 265 22.93 13.39 7.45
CA THR A 265 24.33 13.15 7.14
C THR A 265 25.14 13.78 8.25
N SER A 266 25.65 12.96 9.17
CA SER A 266 26.45 13.43 10.29
C SER A 266 27.77 14.03 9.79
N HIS A 267 27.74 15.32 9.50
CA HIS A 267 28.91 16.18 9.50
C HIS A 267 28.92 16.98 10.79
N GLN A 268 29.33 16.35 11.89
CA GLN A 268 29.89 17.08 13.02
C GLN A 268 31.12 16.39 13.57
N ARG A 269 32.15 17.21 13.78
CA ARG A 269 33.51 16.85 14.21
C ARG A 269 33.49 16.30 15.63
N ASN A 270 34.31 15.27 15.84
CA ASN A 270 34.96 14.78 17.06
C ASN A 270 34.58 15.43 18.41
N SER A 271 34.28 14.59 19.40
CA SER A 271 35.24 14.25 20.49
C SER A 271 34.64 13.20 21.44
N SER A 272 35.46 12.20 21.81
CA SER A 272 35.47 11.40 23.08
C SER A 272 34.12 10.95 23.70
N THR A 273 33.88 9.70 24.07
CA THR A 273 34.74 8.68 24.70
C THR A 273 33.94 7.36 24.66
N SER A 274 34.59 6.25 24.36
CA SER A 274 33.99 4.91 24.36
C SER A 274 33.90 4.33 25.76
N LEU A 275 32.82 3.61 26.07
CA LEU A 275 32.81 2.42 26.94
C LEU A 275 31.55 1.60 26.60
N CYS A 276 31.76 0.30 26.37
CA CYS A 276 30.82 -0.79 26.01
C CYS A 276 30.45 -0.95 24.54
#